data_AF-A0A800IQH2-F1
#
_entry.id   AF-A0A800IQH2-F1
#
_cell.length_a   1.000
_cell.length_b   1.000
_cell.length_c   1.000
_cell.angle_alpha   90.00
_cell.angle_beta   90.00
_cell.angle_gamma   90.00
#
_symmetry.space_group_name_H-M   'P 1'
#
loop_
_entity.id
_entity.type
_entity.pdbx_description
1 polymer ?
#
loop_
_entity_poly.entity_id
_entity_poly.type
_entity_poly.pdbx_seq_one_letter_code
_entity_poly.pdbx_strand_id
1 'polypeptide(L)'
;MNNIHVDFWGVRGSVPSPGPTTNRYGGNTSCVSITADDKILILDAGTGIRNLGSAIISKPDLEIFVIVTHSHWDHIQGFPFFTPIY
;
A
#
# COMPACT_ATOMS: atom_id res chain seq x y z
N MET A 1 -23.69 -9.82 -2.72
CA MET A 1 -22.68 -9.48 -1.68
C MET A 1 -21.53 -8.84 -2.42
N ASN A 2 -21.09 -7.64 -2.00
CA ASN A 2 -19.96 -6.99 -2.65
C ASN A 2 -18.70 -7.81 -2.32
N ASN A 3 -17.88 -8.08 -3.34
CA ASN A 3 -16.66 -8.86 -3.14
C ASN A 3 -15.62 -7.95 -2.50
N ILE A 4 -15.30 -8.19 -1.23
CA ILE A 4 -14.27 -7.46 -0.50
C ILE A 4 -12.95 -8.20 -0.70
N HIS A 5 -11.92 -7.49 -1.18
CA HIS A 5 -10.57 -8.00 -1.33
C HIS A 5 -9.61 -7.24 -0.42
N VAL A 6 -8.72 -7.98 0.25
CA VAL A 6 -7.67 -7.41 1.10
C VAL A 6 -6.32 -7.86 0.58
N ASP A 7 -5.48 -6.88 0.21
CA ASP A 7 -4.13 -7.12 -0.32
C ASP A 7 -3.08 -6.47 0.57
N PHE A 8 -1.99 -7.20 0.81
CA PHE A 8 -0.87 -6.76 1.63
C PHE A 8 0.30 -6.36 0.73
N TRP A 9 0.55 -5.06 0.61
CA TRP A 9 1.61 -4.50 -0.24
C TRP A 9 2.94 -4.33 0.49
N GLY A 10 2.87 -4.27 1.82
CA GLY A 10 4.01 -4.31 2.71
C GLY A 10 3.63 -4.83 4.10
N VAL A 11 4.48 -5.69 4.65
CA VAL A 11 4.25 -6.46 5.89
C VAL A 11 5.47 -6.41 6.82
N ARG A 12 6.42 -5.51 6.55
CA ARG A 12 7.56 -5.22 7.44
C ARG A 12 7.22 -4.04 8.34
N GLY A 13 7.81 -4.04 9.53
CA GLY A 13 7.71 -2.93 10.48
C GLY A 13 8.65 -1.78 10.11
N SER A 14 9.36 -1.26 11.10
CA SER A 14 10.11 0.00 11.03
C SER A 14 11.13 0.13 9.91
N VAL A 15 11.67 -0.99 9.39
CA VAL A 15 12.71 -0.96 8.36
C VAL A 15 12.35 -1.90 7.21
N PRO A 16 12.40 -1.44 5.95
CA PRO A 16 12.25 -2.34 4.82
C PRO A 16 13.37 -3.39 4.87
N SER A 17 12.98 -4.65 4.69
CA SER A 17 13.88 -5.79 4.88
C SER A 17 13.92 -6.67 3.62
N PRO A 18 14.40 -6.18 2.47
CA PRO A 18 14.53 -7.00 1.27
C PRO A 18 15.71 -7.97 1.40
N GLY A 19 15.54 -9.22 0.99
CA GLY A 19 16.62 -10.21 1.00
C GLY A 19 16.15 -11.64 0.73
N PRO A 20 17.07 -12.58 0.45
CA PRO A 20 16.73 -13.97 0.15
C PRO A 20 15.92 -14.66 1.27
N THR A 21 16.20 -14.32 2.53
CA THR A 21 15.53 -14.88 3.70
C THR A 21 14.15 -14.27 3.99
N THR A 22 13.85 -13.10 3.43
CA THR A 22 12.60 -12.36 3.65
C THR A 22 11.68 -12.35 2.43
N ASN A 23 12.17 -12.83 1.27
CA ASN A 23 11.46 -12.72 -0.01
C ASN A 23 10.09 -13.42 -0.02
N ARG A 24 9.90 -14.49 0.77
CA ARG A 24 8.62 -15.23 0.84
C ARG A 24 7.42 -14.32 1.12
N TYR A 25 7.60 -13.28 1.93
CA TYR A 25 6.54 -12.34 2.30
C TYR A 25 6.87 -10.89 1.89
N GLY A 26 7.91 -10.68 1.07
CA GLY A 26 8.34 -9.35 0.62
C GLY A 26 9.16 -8.55 1.64
N GLY A 27 9.62 -7.36 1.22
CA GLY A 27 10.52 -6.50 1.99
C GLY A 27 9.98 -5.10 2.31
N ASN A 28 8.75 -4.78 1.88
CA ASN A 28 8.16 -3.45 2.03
C ASN A 28 7.58 -3.21 3.43
N THR A 29 7.63 -1.96 3.90
CA THR A 29 6.99 -1.51 5.15
C THR A 29 5.47 -1.33 4.97
N SER A 30 4.74 -1.22 6.08
CA SER A 30 3.27 -1.23 6.18
C SER A 30 2.54 -0.56 5.02
N CYS A 31 1.74 -1.35 4.30
CA CYS A 31 0.75 -0.85 3.35
C CYS A 31 -0.25 -1.98 3.05
N VAL A 32 -1.53 -1.73 3.33
CA VAL A 32 -2.63 -2.67 3.08
C VAL A 32 -3.70 -1.97 2.28
N SER A 33 -4.29 -2.64 1.29
CA SER A 33 -5.48 -2.14 0.59
C SER A 33 -6.69 -3.01 0.84
N ILE A 34 -7.84 -2.37 0.96
CA ILE A 34 -9.16 -3.00 1.00
C ILE A 34 -9.94 -2.47 -0.19
N THR A 35 -10.30 -3.36 -1.13
CA THR A 35 -11.04 -2.98 -2.34
C THR A 35 -12.47 -3.48 -2.24
N ALA A 36 -13.43 -2.60 -2.54
CA ALA A 36 -14.84 -2.93 -2.68
C ALA A 36 -15.43 -2.08 -3.81
N ASP A 37 -15.96 -2.75 -4.84
CA ASP A 37 -16.51 -2.12 -6.05
C ASP A 37 -15.50 -1.17 -6.73
N ASP A 38 -15.84 0.12 -6.83
CA ASP A 38 -15.05 1.21 -7.41
C ASP A 38 -14.26 2.00 -6.35
N LYS A 39 -14.09 1.46 -5.14
CA LYS A 39 -13.40 2.12 -4.02
C LYS A 39 -12.24 1.30 -3.52
N ILE A 40 -11.19 2.00 -3.11
CA ILE A 40 -10.05 1.42 -2.41
C ILE A 40 -9.74 2.21 -1.15
N LEU A 41 -9.66 1.50 -0.02
CA LEU A 41 -9.13 2.03 1.23
C LEU A 41 -7.70 1.54 1.42
N ILE A 42 -6.76 2.47 1.50
CA ILE A 42 -5.34 2.23 1.73
C ILE A 42 -5.04 2.57 3.19
N LEU A 43 -4.52 1.59 3.92
CA LEU A 43 -4.04 1.74 5.28
C LEU A 43 -2.52 1.83 5.25
N ASP A 44 -2.01 2.98 5.71
CA ASP A 44 -0.62 3.40 5.69
C ASP A 44 0.02 3.55 4.29
N ALA A 45 0.99 4.46 4.23
CA ALA A 45 1.77 4.79 3.06
C ALA A 45 3.26 4.46 3.26
N GLY A 46 3.54 3.28 3.82
CA GLY A 46 4.90 2.72 3.85
C GLY A 46 5.41 2.38 2.45
N THR A 47 6.60 1.78 2.35
CA THR A 47 7.24 1.54 1.04
C THR A 47 6.45 0.62 0.11
N GLY A 48 5.48 -0.14 0.66
CA GLY A 48 4.56 -0.96 -0.13
C GLY A 48 3.64 -0.15 -1.05
N ILE A 49 3.33 1.10 -0.68
CA ILE A 49 2.38 1.94 -1.44
C ILE A 49 2.85 2.24 -2.86
N ARG A 50 4.17 2.17 -3.12
CA ARG A 50 4.73 2.34 -4.47
C ARG A 50 4.21 1.28 -5.45
N ASN A 51 4.22 0.01 -5.01
CA ASN A 51 3.74 -1.10 -5.84
C ASN A 51 2.22 -1.05 -6.00
N LEU A 52 1.49 -0.66 -4.94
CA LEU A 52 0.05 -0.43 -5.01
C LEU A 52 -0.29 0.65 -6.03
N GLY A 53 0.40 1.79 -5.99
CA GLY A 53 0.22 2.89 -6.95
C GLY A 53 0.37 2.44 -8.39
N SER A 54 1.41 1.65 -8.69
CA SER A 54 1.61 1.08 -10.03
C SER A 54 0.49 0.11 -10.44
N ALA A 55 -0.11 -0.62 -9.50
CA ALA A 55 -1.18 -1.57 -9.79
C ALA A 55 -2.54 -0.90 -10.04
N ILE A 56 -2.75 0.32 -9.55
CA ILE A 56 -4.04 1.03 -9.67
C ILE A 56 -3.99 2.25 -10.61
N ILE A 57 -2.82 2.66 -11.09
CA ILE A 57 -2.68 3.85 -11.95
C ILE A 57 -3.51 3.78 -13.25
N SER A 58 -3.80 2.58 -13.74
CA SER A 58 -4.63 2.36 -14.93
C SER A 58 -6.14 2.37 -14.65
N LYS A 59 -6.57 2.66 -13.42
CA LYS A 59 -7.98 2.67 -12.98
C LYS A 59 -8.43 4.11 -12.66
N PRO A 60 -8.77 4.94 -13.67
CA PRO A 60 -9.05 6.36 -13.48
C PRO A 60 -10.30 6.66 -12.65
N ASP A 61 -11.27 5.74 -12.64
CA ASP A 61 -12.53 5.90 -11.90
C ASP A 61 -12.49 5.32 -10.47
N LEU A 62 -11.32 4.85 -10.03
CA LEU A 62 -11.16 4.27 -8.69
C LEU A 62 -11.11 5.39 -7.64
N GLU A 63 -12.08 5.40 -6.71
CA GLU A 63 -12.08 6.33 -5.58
C GLU A 63 -11.09 5.85 -4.51
N ILE A 64 -10.08 6.68 -4.21
CA ILE A 64 -8.97 6.33 -3.33
C ILE A 64 -9.11 7.03 -1.98
N PHE A 65 -9.19 6.24 -0.92
CA PHE A 65 -9.10 6.70 0.46
C PHE A 65 -7.76 6.28 1.05
N VAL A 66 -7.03 7.21 1.68
CA VAL A 66 -5.77 6.89 2.39
C VAL A 66 -5.94 7.26 3.85
N ILE A 67 -5.72 6.29 4.74
CA ILE A 67 -5.68 6.50 6.19
C ILE A 67 -4.29 6.13 6.69
N VAL A 68 -3.61 7.09 7.29
CA VAL A 68 -2.34 6.88 7.99
C VAL A 68 -2.65 6.60 9.46
N THR A 69 -2.20 5.46 9.97
CA THR A 69 -2.46 5.05 11.36
C THR A 69 -1.74 5.95 12.36
N HIS A 70 -0.48 6.29 12.08
CA HIS A 70 0.36 7.21 12.84
C HIS A 70 1.55 7.68 11.99
N SER A 71 2.27 8.70 12.47
CA SER A 71 3.28 9.42 11.69
C SER A 71 4.72 8.89 11.85
N HIS A 72 4.90 7.63 12.24
CA HIS A 72 6.23 7.03 12.12
C HIS A 72 6.64 6.87 10.66
N TRP A 73 7.94 7.01 10.41
CA TRP A 73 8.49 7.11 9.07
C TRP A 73 8.11 5.91 8.17
N ASP A 74 8.10 4.70 8.72
CA ASP A 74 7.74 3.48 8.01
C ASP A 74 6.28 3.39 7.54
N HIS A 75 5.42 4.28 8.03
CA HIS A 75 4.01 4.41 7.64
C HIS A 75 3.74 5.55 6.65
N ILE A 76 4.72 6.42 6.37
CA ILE A 76 4.52 7.60 5.50
C ILE A 76 5.58 7.76 4.40
N GLN A 77 6.75 7.13 4.54
CA GLN A 77 7.90 7.34 3.65
C GLN A 77 7.66 6.95 2.18
N GLY A 78 6.68 6.09 1.92
CA GLY A 78 6.34 5.66 0.56
C GLY A 78 5.44 6.64 -0.18
N PHE A 79 4.77 7.55 0.53
CA PHE A 79 3.77 8.45 -0.05
C PHE A 79 4.30 9.31 -1.22
N PRO A 80 5.53 9.88 -1.18
CA PRO A 80 6.09 10.63 -2.31
C PRO A 80 6.29 9.79 -3.59
N PHE A 81 6.21 8.46 -3.50
CA PHE A 81 6.35 7.54 -4.65
C PHE A 81 5.01 6.89 -5.05
N PHE A 82 3.90 7.36 -4.51
CA PHE A 82 2.57 6.89 -4.85
C PHE A 82 2.12 7.58 -6.15
N THR A 83 2.35 6.93 -7.28
CA THR A 83 2.11 7.50 -8.62
C THR A 83 0.76 8.18 -8.84
N PRO A 84 -0.38 7.73 -8.25
CA PRO A 84 -1.68 8.38 -8.47
C PRO A 84 -1.86 9.81 -7.94
N ILE A 85 -0.89 10.39 -7.21
CA ILE A 85 -0.96 11.79 -6.75
C ILE A 85 -0.38 12.80 -7.76
N TYR A 86 0.10 12.32 -8.90
CA TYR A 86 0.69 13.10 -9.99
C TYR A 86 -0.12 12.95 -11.26
#